data_AF-A0A426SGG6-F1
#
_entry.id   AF-A0A426SGG6-F1
#
_cell.length_a   1.000
_cell.length_b   1.000
_cell.length_c   1.000
_cell.angle_alpha   90.00
_cell.angle_beta   90.00
_cell.angle_gamma   90.00
#
_symmetry.space_group_name_H-M   'P 1'
#
loop_
_entity.id
_entity.type
_entity.pdbx_description
1 polymer ?
#
loop_
_entity_poly.entity_id
_entity_poly.type
_entity_poly.pdbx_seq_one_letter_code
_entity_poly.pdbx_strand_id
1 'polypeptide(L)'
;MAAPAAHRGTGATRAENGHVAIGVAGAVVGLVVGLIALRGTAALSGTGSIGQVAALSVAGCGTATSVLVLVADRVRTMPWFGSRPLWRRALDVVGLSLIHGLLGLFLTGALFAVFQQAFQGVALDRFAGTFWVAAASGGAAYIASSSVMALTGRSLATLLAAFVTVGVLASALSAPDPYWWERYFSELGEGTGASSTIFNLTLLLTGIALLTVVEFIAHDLDRWARATGEDHRAVTAVRVMLTLVGVLVALVALVSRSVSVLWHDIVAQSLVVVFGLTLLVLPVLLRRLPGALIGFTAGAFALLMMVVVLYAGVGYLNFTAFEMGAAVIVFVWLLLLIRAVSAAAEGLPEDGAGAAGSPQEGPAVMPGHEDEEPGISS
;
A
#
# COMPACT_ATOMS: atom_id res chain seq x y z
N MET A 1 -5.46 21.07 48.99
CA MET A 1 -5.86 21.02 47.57
C MET A 1 -4.66 20.57 46.77
N ALA A 2 -4.64 19.30 46.33
CA ALA A 2 -3.61 18.83 45.41
C ALA A 2 -3.86 19.47 44.04
N ALA A 3 -2.84 20.11 43.46
CA ALA A 3 -2.91 20.64 42.11
C ALA A 3 -3.24 19.48 41.14
N PRO A 4 -4.14 19.67 40.15
CA PRO A 4 -4.44 18.62 39.20
C PRO A 4 -3.14 18.25 38.47
N ALA A 5 -2.75 16.99 38.57
CA ALA A 5 -1.58 16.46 37.89
C ALA A 5 -1.77 16.71 36.39
N ALA A 6 -1.00 17.65 35.84
CA ALA A 6 -0.97 17.93 34.41
C ALA A 6 -0.63 16.61 33.70
N HIS A 7 -1.63 15.98 33.08
CA HIS A 7 -1.44 14.82 32.23
C HIS A 7 -0.48 15.23 31.12
N ARG A 8 0.81 14.91 31.29
CA ARG A 8 1.80 15.01 30.22
C ARG A 8 1.30 14.07 29.12
N GLY A 9 0.82 14.63 28.01
CA GLY A 9 0.27 13.87 26.90
C GLY A 9 1.18 12.69 26.55
N THR A 10 0.57 11.51 26.42
CA THR A 10 1.28 10.29 26.05
C THR A 10 1.95 10.48 24.68
N GLY A 11 2.93 9.64 24.33
CA GLY A 11 3.58 9.69 23.01
C GLY A 11 2.57 9.69 21.86
N ALA A 12 1.46 8.97 22.02
CA ALA A 12 0.34 8.94 21.08
C ALA A 12 -0.33 10.31 20.91
N THR A 13 -0.63 11.04 21.99
CA THR A 13 -1.20 12.39 21.91
C THR A 13 -0.27 13.36 21.19
N ARG A 14 1.05 13.22 21.38
CA ARG A 14 2.04 14.08 20.69
C ARG A 14 2.08 13.79 19.19
N ALA A 15 2.03 12.51 18.79
CA ALA A 15 1.99 12.11 17.39
C ALA A 15 0.71 12.64 16.71
N GLU A 16 -0.45 12.47 17.37
CA GLU A 16 -1.73 12.97 16.89
C GLU A 16 -1.72 14.49 16.69
N ASN A 17 -1.22 15.24 17.67
CA ASN A 17 -1.07 16.70 17.55
C ASN A 17 -0.18 17.10 16.37
N GLY A 18 0.85 16.30 16.06
CA GLY A 18 1.71 16.49 14.89
C GLY A 18 0.94 16.34 13.58
N HIS A 19 0.13 15.30 13.45
CA HIS A 19 -0.73 15.10 12.27
C HIS A 19 -1.73 16.24 12.09
N VAL A 20 -2.37 16.68 13.19
CA VAL A 20 -3.30 17.82 13.16
C VAL A 20 -2.60 19.09 12.70
N ALA A 21 -1.39 19.38 13.20
CA ALA A 21 -0.61 20.55 12.77
C ALA A 21 -0.28 20.52 11.27
N ILE A 22 0.08 19.34 10.74
CA ILE A 22 0.30 19.14 9.30
C ILE A 22 -1.01 19.34 8.51
N GLY A 23 -2.13 18.87 9.04
CA GLY A 23 -3.46 19.13 8.46
C GLY A 23 -3.80 20.62 8.40
N VAL A 24 -3.53 21.37 9.47
CA VAL A 24 -3.71 22.83 9.49
C VAL A 24 -2.82 23.51 8.45
N ALA A 25 -1.55 23.11 8.33
CA ALA A 25 -0.67 23.63 7.28
C ALA A 25 -1.20 23.34 5.87
N GLY A 26 -1.70 22.12 5.63
CA GLY A 26 -2.37 21.75 4.38
C GLY A 26 -3.61 22.60 4.09
N ALA A 27 -4.41 22.92 5.12
CA ALA A 27 -5.57 23.80 4.97
C ALA A 27 -5.18 25.23 4.61
N VAL A 28 -4.09 25.76 5.19
CA VAL A 28 -3.54 27.07 4.83
C VAL A 28 -3.06 27.09 3.37
N VAL A 29 -2.37 26.04 2.92
CA VAL A 29 -1.98 25.90 1.51
C VAL A 29 -3.21 25.86 0.61
N GLY A 30 -4.22 25.06 0.95
CA GLY A 30 -5.48 25.01 0.20
C GLY A 30 -6.23 26.33 0.17
N LEU A 31 -6.21 27.10 1.27
CA LEU A 31 -6.78 28.45 1.33
C LEU A 31 -6.08 29.37 0.33
N VAL A 32 -4.75 29.40 0.31
CA VAL A 32 -3.97 30.21 -0.63
C VAL A 32 -4.25 29.78 -2.08
N VAL A 33 -4.23 28.48 -2.36
CA VAL A 33 -4.51 27.94 -3.70
C VAL A 33 -5.92 28.30 -4.15
N GLY A 34 -6.94 28.11 -3.30
CA GLY A 34 -8.33 28.43 -3.61
C GLY A 34 -8.51 29.93 -3.90
N LEU A 35 -7.92 30.81 -3.10
CA LEU A 35 -7.96 32.25 -3.33
C LEU A 35 -7.33 32.64 -4.66
N ILE A 36 -6.21 32.03 -5.06
CA ILE A 36 -5.51 32.38 -6.30
C ILE A 36 -6.23 31.80 -7.53
N ALA A 37 -6.67 30.54 -7.46
CA ALA A 37 -7.17 29.80 -8.61
C ALA A 37 -8.65 30.10 -8.92
N LEU A 38 -9.50 30.28 -7.91
CA LEU A 38 -10.93 30.52 -8.12
C LEU A 38 -11.20 32.00 -8.39
N ARG A 39 -11.81 32.29 -9.55
CA ARG A 39 -12.21 33.63 -9.97
C ARG A 39 -13.73 33.65 -10.15
N GLY A 40 -14.45 34.26 -9.20
CA GLY A 40 -15.90 34.39 -9.24
C GLY A 40 -16.64 33.12 -8.78
N THR A 41 -17.85 32.91 -9.32
CA THR A 41 -18.69 31.75 -9.02
C THR A 41 -18.31 30.55 -9.90
N ALA A 42 -18.10 29.40 -9.29
CA ALA A 42 -17.70 28.17 -9.97
C ALA A 42 -18.60 26.99 -9.59
N ALA A 43 -18.80 26.07 -10.54
CA ALA A 43 -19.48 24.81 -10.31
C ALA A 43 -18.63 23.89 -9.40
N LEU A 44 -19.26 22.83 -8.89
CA LEU A 44 -18.60 21.85 -8.03
C LEU A 44 -17.68 20.91 -8.83
N SER A 45 -18.04 20.52 -10.06
CA SER A 45 -17.24 19.62 -10.91
C SER A 45 -17.11 20.12 -12.35
N GLY A 46 -16.15 19.56 -13.09
CA GLY A 46 -15.79 19.95 -14.47
C GLY A 46 -14.54 20.84 -14.56
N THR A 47 -14.24 21.30 -15.76
CA THR A 47 -13.07 22.16 -16.03
C THR A 47 -13.24 23.55 -15.40
N GLY A 48 -12.26 24.01 -14.63
CA GLY A 48 -12.30 25.28 -13.89
C GLY A 48 -13.15 25.23 -12.61
N SER A 49 -13.64 24.06 -12.22
CA SER A 49 -14.51 23.89 -11.05
C SER A 49 -13.75 23.91 -9.73
N ILE A 50 -14.51 24.05 -8.63
CA ILE A 50 -14.00 23.93 -7.26
C ILE A 50 -13.39 22.55 -7.05
N GLY A 51 -14.06 21.49 -7.54
CA GLY A 51 -13.57 20.12 -7.43
C GLY A 51 -12.25 19.88 -8.16
N GLN A 52 -12.04 20.50 -9.33
CA GLN A 52 -10.75 20.41 -10.03
C GLN A 52 -9.63 21.08 -9.24
N VAL A 53 -9.87 22.30 -8.74
CA VAL A 53 -8.88 23.02 -7.92
C VAL A 53 -8.59 22.27 -6.61
N ALA A 54 -9.64 21.75 -5.95
CA ALA A 54 -9.51 20.94 -4.75
C ALA A 54 -8.71 19.67 -5.01
N ALA A 55 -9.02 18.92 -6.07
CA ALA A 55 -8.32 17.69 -6.42
C ALA A 55 -6.83 17.93 -6.70
N LEU A 56 -6.49 18.99 -7.44
CA LEU A 56 -5.09 19.36 -7.72
C LEU A 56 -4.36 19.81 -6.45
N SER A 57 -5.01 20.61 -5.58
CA SER A 57 -4.45 21.04 -4.31
C SER A 57 -4.21 19.85 -3.37
N VAL A 58 -5.16 18.92 -3.30
CA VAL A 58 -5.04 17.65 -2.58
C VAL A 58 -3.90 16.80 -3.12
N ALA A 59 -3.73 16.71 -4.44
CA ALA A 59 -2.62 15.97 -5.03
C ALA A 59 -1.27 16.53 -4.59
N GLY A 60 -1.12 17.86 -4.65
CA GLY A 60 0.08 18.57 -4.21
C GLY A 60 0.34 18.40 -2.72
N CYS A 61 -0.65 18.66 -1.87
CA CYS A 61 -0.52 18.56 -0.42
C CYS A 61 -0.26 17.13 0.04
N GLY A 62 -1.00 16.15 -0.49
CA GLY A 62 -0.82 14.73 -0.17
C GLY A 62 0.57 14.22 -0.56
N THR A 63 1.05 14.59 -1.76
CA THR A 63 2.40 14.23 -2.21
C THR A 63 3.47 14.90 -1.35
N ALA A 64 3.39 16.22 -1.15
CA ALA A 64 4.38 16.97 -0.40
C ALA A 64 4.47 16.49 1.06
N THR A 65 3.33 16.31 1.73
CA THR A 65 3.30 15.78 3.09
C THR A 65 3.89 14.37 3.15
N SER A 66 3.56 13.49 2.20
CA SER A 66 4.11 12.14 2.18
C SER A 66 5.63 12.14 2.04
N VAL A 67 6.18 12.96 1.14
CA VAL A 67 7.64 13.13 0.97
C VAL A 67 8.26 13.60 2.28
N LEU A 68 7.70 14.67 2.88
CA LEU A 68 8.22 15.26 4.10
C LEU A 68 8.27 14.25 5.25
N VAL A 69 7.17 13.52 5.49
CA VAL A 69 7.09 12.55 6.59
C VAL A 69 7.98 11.32 6.33
N LEU A 70 8.03 10.81 5.10
CA LEU A 70 8.90 9.68 4.74
C LEU A 70 10.38 10.03 4.98
N VAL A 71 10.82 11.20 4.52
CA VAL A 71 12.23 11.62 4.59
C VAL A 71 12.63 12.06 5.99
N ALA A 72 11.79 12.82 6.69
CA ALA A 72 12.11 13.40 7.99
C ALA A 72 12.01 12.37 9.12
N ASP A 73 11.09 11.40 9.03
CA ASP A 73 10.82 10.43 10.08
C ASP A 73 11.20 9.00 9.66
N ARG A 74 10.51 8.43 8.65
CA ARG A 74 10.59 6.98 8.37
C ARG A 74 11.98 6.49 7.97
N VAL A 75 12.69 7.27 7.17
CA VAL A 75 14.09 6.97 6.79
C VAL A 75 15.02 6.92 8.02
N ARG A 76 14.68 7.61 9.11
CA ARG A 76 15.47 7.65 10.35
C ARG A 76 15.00 6.61 11.37
N THR A 77 13.70 6.35 11.45
CA THR A 77 13.10 5.46 12.46
C THR A 77 13.07 3.99 12.03
N MET A 78 13.24 3.70 10.74
CA MET A 78 13.34 2.33 10.20
C MET A 78 14.74 2.08 9.65
N PRO A 79 15.71 1.56 10.45
CA PRO A 79 17.10 1.38 10.02
C PRO A 79 17.26 0.54 8.75
N TRP A 80 16.42 -0.49 8.57
CA TRP A 80 16.43 -1.36 7.38
C TRP A 80 15.90 -0.64 6.12
N PHE A 81 15.05 0.37 6.26
CA PHE A 81 14.57 1.21 5.16
C PHE A 81 15.59 2.32 4.84
N GLY A 82 16.19 2.90 5.89
CA GLY A 82 17.18 3.97 5.79
C GLY A 82 18.53 3.54 5.22
N SER A 83 18.96 2.30 5.46
CA SER A 83 20.24 1.73 4.99
C SER A 83 20.27 1.37 3.50
N ARG A 84 19.14 1.54 2.79
CA ARG A 84 19.01 1.23 1.37
C ARG A 84 19.86 2.16 0.49
N PRO A 85 20.29 1.69 -0.70
CA PRO A 85 20.95 2.56 -1.67
C PRO A 85 20.02 3.70 -2.06
N LEU A 86 20.62 4.89 -2.26
CA LEU A 86 19.89 6.14 -2.45
C LEU A 86 18.84 6.09 -3.56
N TRP A 87 19.13 5.39 -4.66
CA TRP A 87 18.21 5.27 -5.79
C TRP A 87 16.94 4.47 -5.45
N ARG A 88 17.05 3.39 -4.66
CA ARG A 88 15.88 2.60 -4.22
C ARG A 88 15.03 3.41 -3.26
N ARG A 89 15.69 4.09 -2.30
CA ARG A 89 15.02 4.96 -1.35
C ARG A 89 14.29 6.09 -2.05
N ALA A 90 14.90 6.69 -3.08
CA ALA A 90 14.26 7.72 -3.89
C ALA A 90 13.02 7.16 -4.63
N LEU A 91 13.12 5.96 -5.23
CA LEU A 91 11.97 5.31 -5.87
C LEU A 91 10.84 5.02 -4.90
N ASP A 92 11.13 4.50 -3.71
CA ASP A 92 10.11 4.24 -2.67
C ASP A 92 9.44 5.56 -2.24
N VAL A 93 10.23 6.59 -1.95
CA VAL A 93 9.71 7.90 -1.51
C VAL A 93 8.84 8.53 -2.60
N VAL A 94 9.32 8.56 -3.85
CA VAL A 94 8.56 9.13 -4.97
C VAL A 94 7.29 8.30 -5.23
N GLY A 95 7.42 6.97 -5.29
CA GLY A 95 6.32 6.05 -5.57
C GLY A 95 5.20 6.17 -4.55
N LEU A 96 5.50 6.00 -3.26
CA LEU A 96 4.50 6.07 -2.19
C LEU A 96 3.90 7.47 -2.06
N SER A 97 4.69 8.53 -2.27
CA SER A 97 4.17 9.90 -2.17
C SER A 97 3.22 10.25 -3.32
N LEU A 98 3.56 9.84 -4.55
CA LEU A 98 2.68 10.02 -5.70
C LEU A 98 1.40 9.20 -5.57
N ILE A 99 1.45 8.00 -4.98
CA ILE A 99 0.25 7.21 -4.69
C ILE A 99 -0.70 7.99 -3.78
N HIS A 100 -0.23 8.58 -2.67
CA HIS A 100 -1.10 9.37 -1.78
C HIS A 100 -1.68 10.60 -2.49
N GLY A 101 -0.87 11.32 -3.25
CA GLY A 101 -1.33 12.49 -4.00
C GLY A 101 -2.37 12.14 -5.06
N LEU A 102 -2.09 11.16 -5.91
CA LEU A 102 -2.98 10.76 -6.99
C LEU A 102 -4.25 10.07 -6.49
N LEU A 103 -4.15 9.25 -5.45
CA LEU A 103 -5.34 8.69 -4.79
C LEU A 103 -6.25 9.81 -4.27
N GLY A 104 -5.67 10.80 -3.59
CA GLY A 104 -6.40 11.97 -3.12
C GLY A 104 -7.03 12.77 -4.26
N LEU A 105 -6.31 12.96 -5.37
CA LEU A 105 -6.81 13.63 -6.57
C LEU A 105 -8.04 12.91 -7.14
N PHE A 106 -7.95 11.59 -7.35
CA PHE A 106 -9.05 10.81 -7.90
C PHE A 106 -10.27 10.79 -6.98
N LEU A 107 -10.07 10.55 -5.68
CA LEU A 107 -11.17 10.52 -4.70
C LEU A 107 -11.84 11.89 -4.55
N THR A 108 -11.06 12.96 -4.50
CA THR A 108 -11.60 14.33 -4.41
C THR A 108 -12.38 14.68 -5.66
N GLY A 109 -11.82 14.43 -6.85
CA GLY A 109 -12.51 14.66 -8.12
C GLY A 109 -13.83 13.90 -8.21
N ALA A 110 -13.82 12.61 -7.83
CA ALA A 110 -15.02 11.78 -7.80
C ALA A 110 -16.07 12.29 -6.80
N LEU A 111 -15.65 12.69 -5.59
CA LEU A 111 -16.55 13.22 -4.57
C LEU A 111 -17.27 14.49 -5.05
N PHE A 112 -16.53 15.44 -5.63
CA PHE A 112 -17.12 16.66 -6.18
C PHE A 112 -18.02 16.40 -7.39
N ALA A 113 -17.69 15.39 -8.22
CA ALA A 113 -18.57 14.97 -9.30
C ALA A 113 -19.91 14.41 -8.77
N VAL A 114 -19.87 13.59 -7.71
CA VAL A 114 -21.10 13.10 -7.04
C VAL A 114 -21.89 14.26 -6.45
N PHE A 115 -21.24 15.22 -5.78
CA PHE A 115 -21.92 16.41 -5.26
C PHE A 115 -22.56 17.25 -6.36
N GLN A 116 -21.89 17.43 -7.50
CA GLN A 116 -22.47 18.15 -8.64
C GLN A 116 -23.74 17.48 -9.17
N GLN A 117 -23.79 16.14 -9.17
CA GLN A 117 -24.97 15.38 -9.59
C GLN A 117 -26.09 15.45 -8.55
N ALA A 118 -25.77 15.40 -7.26
CA ALA A 118 -26.73 15.47 -6.16
C ALA A 118 -27.33 16.87 -5.96
N PHE A 119 -26.52 17.91 -6.15
CA PHE A 119 -26.89 19.31 -5.94
C PHE A 119 -26.89 20.06 -7.27
N GLN A 120 -27.85 19.72 -8.13
CA GLN A 120 -27.95 20.30 -9.47
C GLN A 120 -28.12 21.83 -9.42
N GLY A 121 -27.37 22.53 -10.27
CA GLY A 121 -27.41 24.00 -10.35
C GLY A 121 -26.63 24.73 -9.25
N VAL A 122 -26.04 24.04 -8.27
CA VAL A 122 -25.21 24.69 -7.26
C VAL A 122 -23.90 25.18 -7.89
N ALA A 123 -23.65 26.46 -7.71
CA ALA A 123 -22.36 27.11 -7.90
C ALA A 123 -22.05 27.93 -6.66
N LEU A 124 -20.78 27.92 -6.23
CA LEU A 124 -20.34 28.65 -5.04
C LEU A 124 -19.45 29.81 -5.46
N ASP A 125 -19.52 30.91 -4.72
CA ASP A 125 -18.60 32.02 -4.89
C ASP A 125 -17.16 31.64 -4.49
N ARG A 126 -16.22 32.54 -4.80
CA ARG A 126 -14.78 32.35 -4.54
C ARG A 126 -14.48 31.97 -3.10
N PHE A 127 -15.12 32.60 -2.11
CA PHE A 127 -14.80 32.36 -0.70
C PHE A 127 -15.36 31.03 -0.22
N ALA A 128 -16.61 30.72 -0.56
CA ALA A 128 -17.22 29.43 -0.27
C ALA A 128 -16.48 28.28 -0.97
N GLY A 129 -16.09 28.43 -2.23
CA GLY A 129 -15.27 27.44 -2.94
C GLY A 129 -13.87 27.28 -2.34
N THR A 130 -13.22 28.38 -1.95
CA THR A 130 -11.91 28.36 -1.28
C THR A 130 -11.97 27.59 0.04
N PHE A 131 -13.04 27.74 0.83
CA PHE A 131 -13.22 26.97 2.06
C PHE A 131 -13.17 25.46 1.80
N TRP A 132 -13.85 24.98 0.75
CA TRP A 132 -13.84 23.56 0.40
C TRP A 132 -12.48 23.07 -0.10
N VAL A 133 -11.75 23.89 -0.88
CA VAL A 133 -10.37 23.58 -1.28
C VAL A 133 -9.46 23.49 -0.05
N ALA A 134 -9.57 24.43 0.89
CA ALA A 134 -8.81 24.41 2.15
C ALA A 134 -9.13 23.17 3.00
N ALA A 135 -10.41 22.85 3.18
CA ALA A 135 -10.84 21.69 3.93
C ALA A 135 -10.33 20.37 3.32
N ALA A 136 -10.45 20.22 1.99
CA ALA A 136 -9.96 19.05 1.28
C ALA A 136 -8.44 18.89 1.42
N SER A 137 -7.68 19.96 1.20
CA SER A 137 -6.21 19.94 1.29
C SER A 137 -5.71 19.68 2.72
N GLY A 138 -6.38 20.24 3.73
CA GLY A 138 -6.06 19.96 5.13
C GLY A 138 -6.36 18.52 5.53
N GLY A 139 -7.52 17.99 5.13
CA GLY A 139 -7.87 16.59 5.33
C GLY A 139 -6.89 15.65 4.63
N ALA A 140 -6.51 15.94 3.39
CA ALA A 140 -5.53 15.15 2.65
C ALA A 140 -4.15 15.15 3.30
N ALA A 141 -3.67 16.30 3.77
CA ALA A 141 -2.39 16.39 4.48
C ALA A 141 -2.40 15.60 5.80
N TYR A 142 -3.49 15.69 6.57
CA TYR A 142 -3.66 14.91 7.80
C TYR A 142 -3.69 13.40 7.53
N ILE A 143 -4.51 12.96 6.56
CA ILE A 143 -4.65 11.54 6.18
C ILE A 143 -3.33 11.00 5.63
N ALA A 144 -2.64 11.74 4.76
CA ALA A 144 -1.34 11.33 4.22
C ALA A 144 -0.29 11.21 5.33
N SER A 145 -0.23 12.17 6.25
CA SER A 145 0.73 12.13 7.37
C SER A 145 0.49 10.93 8.29
N SER A 146 -0.75 10.69 8.70
CA SER A 146 -1.13 9.57 9.56
C SER A 146 -0.92 8.22 8.85
N SER A 147 -1.31 8.10 7.59
CA SER A 147 -1.07 6.92 6.74
C SER A 147 0.42 6.58 6.65
N VAL A 148 1.27 7.57 6.38
CA VAL A 148 2.73 7.37 6.26
C VAL A 148 3.36 6.96 7.60
N MET A 149 2.91 7.53 8.72
CA MET A 149 3.44 7.14 10.04
C MET A 149 2.97 5.75 10.48
N ALA A 150 1.81 5.31 9.99
CA ALA A 150 1.27 3.97 10.21
C ALA A 150 1.70 2.93 9.15
N LEU A 151 2.78 3.19 8.40
CA LEU A 151 3.26 2.27 7.37
C LEU A 151 3.72 0.93 7.96
N THR A 152 3.02 -0.12 7.56
CA THR A 152 3.27 -1.54 7.80
C THR A 152 3.05 -2.28 6.48
N GLY A 153 3.46 -3.54 6.38
CA GLY A 153 3.13 -4.37 5.20
C GLY A 153 1.62 -4.37 4.93
N ARG A 154 0.80 -4.53 5.98
CA ARG A 154 -0.67 -4.57 5.89
C ARG A 154 -1.30 -3.26 5.42
N SER A 155 -0.84 -2.11 5.94
CA SER A 155 -1.38 -0.81 5.52
C SER A 155 -0.95 -0.47 4.10
N LEU A 156 0.29 -0.78 3.71
CA LEU A 156 0.77 -0.57 2.34
C LEU A 156 0.00 -1.40 1.32
N ALA A 157 -0.30 -2.65 1.65
CA ALA A 157 -1.12 -3.53 0.82
C ALA A 157 -2.53 -2.94 0.60
N THR A 158 -3.14 -2.45 1.68
CA THR A 158 -4.49 -1.83 1.64
C THR A 158 -4.49 -0.53 0.83
N LEU A 159 -3.45 0.30 0.99
CA LEU A 159 -3.25 1.51 0.20
C LEU A 159 -3.14 1.19 -1.29
N LEU A 160 -2.38 0.14 -1.65
CA LEU A 160 -2.23 -0.30 -3.05
C LEU A 160 -3.54 -0.77 -3.65
N ALA A 161 -4.30 -1.58 -2.90
CA ALA A 161 -5.60 -2.05 -3.37
C ALA A 161 -6.58 -0.89 -3.61
N ALA A 162 -6.63 0.08 -2.69
CA ALA A 162 -7.43 1.28 -2.87
C ALA A 162 -6.95 2.10 -4.09
N PHE A 163 -5.63 2.30 -4.22
CA PHE A 163 -5.05 3.07 -5.31
C PHE A 163 -5.32 2.48 -6.68
N VAL A 164 -5.11 1.17 -6.86
CA VAL A 164 -5.38 0.48 -8.13
C VAL A 164 -6.85 0.54 -8.46
N THR A 165 -7.73 0.24 -7.50
CA THR A 165 -9.18 0.22 -7.73
C THR A 165 -9.66 1.61 -8.16
N VAL A 166 -9.29 2.64 -7.41
CA VAL A 166 -9.70 4.02 -7.70
C VAL A 166 -9.07 4.51 -9.01
N GLY A 167 -7.79 4.21 -9.27
CA GLY A 167 -7.08 4.63 -10.47
C GLY A 167 -7.62 3.98 -11.73
N VAL A 168 -7.92 2.68 -11.71
CA VAL A 168 -8.55 1.96 -12.83
C VAL A 168 -9.94 2.51 -13.11
N LEU A 169 -10.76 2.74 -12.07
CA LEU A 169 -12.08 3.36 -12.25
C LEU A 169 -11.98 4.79 -12.79
N ALA A 170 -11.04 5.60 -12.30
CA ALA A 170 -10.80 6.95 -12.81
C ALA A 170 -10.37 6.94 -14.29
N SER A 171 -9.57 5.96 -14.69
CA SER A 171 -9.20 5.73 -16.09
C SER A 171 -10.40 5.33 -16.94
N ALA A 172 -11.18 4.33 -16.51
CA ALA A 172 -12.37 3.86 -17.20
C ALA A 172 -13.44 4.94 -17.38
N LEU A 173 -13.64 5.80 -16.36
CA LEU A 173 -14.54 6.96 -16.46
C LEU A 173 -14.03 8.05 -17.42
N SER A 174 -12.73 8.03 -17.71
CA SER A 174 -12.08 8.95 -18.66
C SER A 174 -11.86 8.31 -20.04
N ALA A 175 -12.35 7.08 -20.26
CA ALA A 175 -12.21 6.36 -21.52
C ALA A 175 -13.03 7.05 -22.63
N PRO A 176 -12.44 7.30 -23.82
CA PRO A 176 -13.18 7.88 -24.94
C PRO A 176 -14.30 6.96 -25.46
N ASP A 177 -14.07 5.65 -25.45
CA ASP A 177 -15.05 4.64 -25.85
C ASP A 177 -15.78 4.10 -24.62
N PRO A 178 -17.10 4.30 -24.46
CA PRO A 178 -17.87 3.72 -23.36
C PRO A 178 -17.92 2.18 -23.36
N TYR A 179 -17.63 1.53 -24.50
CA TYR A 179 -17.66 0.09 -24.70
C TYR A 179 -16.27 -0.55 -24.70
N TRP A 180 -15.24 0.16 -24.19
CA TRP A 180 -13.87 -0.35 -24.04
C TRP A 180 -13.80 -1.76 -23.40
N TRP A 181 -14.74 -2.06 -22.50
CA TRP A 181 -14.78 -3.34 -21.78
C TRP A 181 -15.08 -4.54 -22.67
N GLU A 182 -15.52 -4.34 -23.91
CA GLU A 182 -15.78 -5.42 -24.88
C GLU A 182 -14.49 -5.96 -25.51
N ARG A 183 -13.39 -5.19 -25.49
CA ARG A 183 -12.14 -5.53 -26.20
C ARG A 183 -11.13 -6.16 -25.27
N TYR A 184 -10.43 -5.36 -24.46
CA TYR A 184 -9.41 -5.81 -23.50
C TYR A 184 -9.19 -4.76 -22.40
N PHE A 185 -8.79 -5.19 -21.22
CA PHE A 185 -8.60 -4.32 -20.06
C PHE A 185 -7.45 -3.33 -20.26
N SER A 186 -6.39 -3.78 -20.95
CA SER A 186 -5.25 -2.94 -21.33
C SER A 186 -5.60 -1.82 -22.33
N GLU A 187 -6.82 -1.77 -22.87
CA GLU A 187 -7.30 -0.66 -23.72
C GLU A 187 -7.35 0.66 -22.95
N LEU A 188 -7.62 0.59 -21.64
CA LEU A 188 -7.57 1.76 -20.77
C LEU A 188 -6.21 2.45 -20.80
N GLY A 189 -5.14 1.70 -21.08
CA GLY A 189 -3.76 2.16 -21.25
C GLY A 189 -3.36 2.51 -22.68
N GLU A 190 -4.27 2.44 -23.65
CA GLU A 190 -4.01 2.70 -25.07
C GLU A 190 -4.29 4.17 -25.44
N GLY A 191 -3.41 4.77 -26.25
CA GLY A 191 -3.48 6.14 -26.72
C GLY A 191 -2.74 7.14 -25.84
N THR A 192 -3.01 8.43 -26.06
CA THR A 192 -2.34 9.56 -25.37
C THR A 192 -3.28 10.37 -24.48
N GLY A 193 -4.52 9.91 -24.30
CA GLY A 193 -5.55 10.61 -23.53
C GLY A 193 -5.42 10.47 -22.01
N ALA A 194 -6.41 11.03 -21.30
CA ALA A 194 -6.50 10.96 -19.84
C ALA A 194 -6.61 9.51 -19.33
N SER A 195 -7.45 8.68 -19.95
CA SER A 195 -7.57 7.24 -19.63
C SER A 195 -6.21 6.55 -19.61
N SER A 196 -5.46 6.65 -20.72
CA SER A 196 -4.13 6.03 -20.88
C SER A 196 -3.14 6.52 -19.84
N THR A 197 -3.09 7.83 -19.62
CA THR A 197 -2.18 8.42 -18.63
C THR A 197 -2.50 7.92 -17.21
N ILE A 198 -3.78 7.93 -16.82
CA ILE A 198 -4.23 7.49 -15.49
C ILE A 198 -3.96 5.99 -15.31
N PHE A 199 -4.31 5.16 -16.28
CA PHE A 199 -4.13 3.70 -16.20
C PHE A 199 -2.67 3.31 -16.08
N ASN A 200 -1.83 3.78 -17.02
CA ASN A 200 -0.41 3.41 -17.05
C ASN A 200 0.33 3.98 -15.85
N LEU A 201 0.03 5.21 -15.41
CA LEU A 201 0.64 5.75 -14.20
C LEU A 201 0.21 4.97 -12.94
N THR A 202 -1.05 4.55 -12.86
CA THR A 202 -1.55 3.71 -11.76
C THR A 202 -0.81 2.37 -11.73
N LEU A 203 -0.70 1.68 -12.87
CA LEU A 203 0.01 0.40 -12.95
C LEU A 203 1.52 0.54 -12.66
N LEU A 204 2.17 1.58 -13.18
CA LEU A 204 3.59 1.84 -12.95
C LEU A 204 3.88 2.04 -11.45
N LEU A 205 3.15 2.94 -10.80
CA LEU A 205 3.32 3.23 -9.39
C LEU A 205 2.96 2.02 -8.52
N THR A 206 1.96 1.23 -8.94
CA THR A 206 1.62 -0.02 -8.28
C THR A 206 2.75 -1.04 -8.36
N GLY A 207 3.35 -1.23 -9.54
CA GLY A 207 4.51 -2.11 -9.71
C GLY A 207 5.68 -1.67 -8.83
N ILE A 208 5.99 -0.37 -8.80
CA ILE A 208 7.05 0.20 -7.92
C ILE A 208 6.73 -0.07 -6.44
N ALA A 209 5.52 0.22 -5.99
CA ALA A 209 5.15 0.05 -4.59
C ALA A 209 5.01 -1.43 -4.20
N LEU A 210 4.70 -2.33 -5.13
CA LEU A 210 4.81 -3.77 -4.93
C LEU A 210 6.25 -4.17 -4.60
N LEU A 211 7.27 -3.55 -5.22
CA LEU A 211 8.67 -3.79 -4.83
C LEU A 211 8.91 -3.38 -3.37
N THR A 212 8.34 -2.27 -2.92
CA THR A 212 8.42 -1.86 -1.51
C THR A 212 7.73 -2.88 -0.60
N VAL A 213 6.52 -3.33 -0.95
CA VAL A 213 5.76 -4.37 -0.23
C VAL A 213 6.55 -5.67 -0.11
N VAL A 214 7.18 -6.12 -1.19
CA VAL A 214 7.96 -7.36 -1.22
C VAL A 214 9.10 -7.33 -0.22
N GLU A 215 9.69 -6.17 0.01
CA GLU A 215 10.73 -6.04 1.02
C GLU A 215 10.20 -6.08 2.46
N PHE A 216 9.00 -5.55 2.73
CA PHE A 216 8.33 -5.76 4.01
C PHE A 216 8.03 -7.24 4.24
N ILE A 217 7.48 -7.93 3.23
CA ILE A 217 7.23 -9.37 3.28
C ILE A 217 8.53 -10.12 3.53
N ALA A 218 9.60 -9.81 2.78
CA ALA A 218 10.88 -10.49 2.91
C ALA A 218 11.49 -10.29 4.30
N HIS A 219 11.37 -9.10 4.88
CA HIS A 219 11.82 -8.82 6.24
C HIS A 219 11.05 -9.64 7.29
N ASP A 220 9.72 -9.61 7.24
CA ASP A 220 8.86 -10.36 8.15
C ASP A 220 9.05 -11.88 8.00
N LEU A 221 9.19 -12.35 6.75
CA LEU A 221 9.38 -13.75 6.42
C LEU A 221 10.76 -14.26 6.85
N ASP A 222 11.80 -13.43 6.77
CA ASP A 222 13.15 -13.76 7.25
C ASP A 222 13.18 -13.91 8.79
N ARG A 223 12.50 -13.01 9.52
CA ARG A 223 12.31 -13.15 10.97
C ARG A 223 11.55 -14.42 11.33
N TRP A 224 10.48 -14.72 10.60
CA TRP A 224 9.71 -15.94 10.79
C TRP A 224 10.53 -17.21 10.49
N ALA A 225 11.25 -17.23 9.37
CA ALA A 225 12.08 -18.37 8.96
C ALA A 225 13.18 -18.68 9.98
N ARG A 226 13.83 -17.64 10.54
CA ARG A 226 14.80 -17.81 11.64
C ARG A 226 14.18 -18.48 12.87
N ALA A 227 12.95 -18.11 13.23
CA ALA A 227 12.28 -18.66 14.41
C ALA A 227 11.76 -20.10 14.21
N THR A 228 11.32 -20.45 13.01
CA THR A 228 10.76 -21.79 12.70
C THR A 228 11.80 -22.78 12.15
N GLY A 229 13.03 -22.32 11.89
CA GLY A 229 14.07 -23.12 11.25
C GLY A 229 13.79 -23.42 9.78
N GLU A 230 13.08 -22.51 9.09
CA GLU A 230 12.82 -22.63 7.66
C GLU A 230 14.07 -22.19 6.86
N ASP A 231 14.28 -22.76 5.67
CA ASP A 231 15.46 -22.47 4.87
C ASP A 231 15.45 -21.01 4.37
N HIS A 232 16.54 -20.27 4.57
CA HIS A 232 16.69 -18.91 4.05
C HIS A 232 16.64 -18.84 2.51
N ARG A 233 16.96 -19.95 1.82
CA ARG A 233 16.77 -20.07 0.36
C ARG A 233 15.30 -19.97 -0.04
N ALA A 234 14.39 -20.45 0.81
CA ALA A 234 12.95 -20.35 0.59
C ALA A 234 12.49 -18.88 0.63
N VAL A 235 12.93 -18.14 1.64
CA VAL A 235 12.66 -16.70 1.76
C VAL A 235 13.17 -15.93 0.54
N THR A 236 14.41 -16.23 0.12
CA THR A 236 15.03 -15.59 -1.04
C THR A 236 14.27 -15.87 -2.33
N ALA A 237 13.88 -17.13 -2.56
CA ALA A 237 13.11 -17.50 -3.75
C ALA A 237 11.73 -16.84 -3.78
N VAL A 238 11.01 -16.76 -2.64
CA VAL A 238 9.74 -16.01 -2.55
C VAL A 238 9.95 -14.53 -2.87
N ARG A 239 10.99 -13.91 -2.29
CA ARG A 239 11.33 -12.50 -2.57
C ARG A 239 11.58 -12.28 -4.06
N VAL A 240 12.34 -13.15 -4.72
CA VAL A 240 12.64 -13.04 -6.16
C VAL A 240 11.37 -13.18 -7.00
N MET A 241 10.51 -14.16 -6.71
CA MET A 241 9.26 -14.37 -7.43
C MET A 241 8.33 -13.15 -7.32
N LEU A 242 8.14 -12.62 -6.11
CA LEU A 242 7.28 -11.45 -5.92
C LEU A 242 7.89 -10.16 -6.50
N THR A 243 9.23 -10.03 -6.44
CA THR A 243 9.94 -8.94 -7.12
C THR A 243 9.68 -8.98 -8.62
N LEU A 244 9.75 -10.17 -9.23
CA LEU A 244 9.48 -10.36 -10.65
C LEU A 244 8.03 -9.98 -11.00
N VAL A 245 7.05 -10.35 -10.17
CA VAL A 245 5.65 -9.90 -10.32
C VAL A 245 5.56 -8.36 -10.32
N GLY A 246 6.16 -7.68 -9.34
CA GLY A 246 6.14 -6.22 -9.26
C GLY A 246 6.81 -5.53 -10.45
N VAL A 247 7.94 -6.08 -10.92
CA VAL A 247 8.65 -5.60 -12.13
C VAL A 247 7.78 -5.79 -13.37
N LEU A 248 7.17 -6.96 -13.56
CA LEU A 248 6.31 -7.23 -14.70
C LEU A 248 5.08 -6.32 -14.73
N VAL A 249 4.45 -6.05 -13.57
CA VAL A 249 3.36 -5.06 -13.47
C VAL A 249 3.82 -3.67 -13.91
N ALA A 250 5.01 -3.21 -13.48
CA ALA A 250 5.56 -1.94 -13.93
C ALA A 250 5.89 -1.94 -15.43
N LEU A 251 6.38 -3.06 -15.98
CA LEU A 251 6.69 -3.19 -17.40
C LEU A 251 5.43 -3.20 -18.27
N VAL A 252 4.32 -3.80 -17.84
CA VAL A 252 3.03 -3.71 -18.55
C VAL A 252 2.62 -2.24 -18.75
N ALA A 253 2.90 -1.38 -17.76
CA ALA A 253 2.62 0.05 -17.85
C ALA A 253 3.57 0.81 -18.78
N LEU A 254 4.86 0.49 -18.75
CA LEU A 254 5.89 1.18 -19.56
C LEU A 254 5.83 0.76 -21.03
N VAL A 255 5.60 -0.52 -21.29
CA VAL A 255 5.41 -1.11 -22.61
C VAL A 255 3.91 -1.21 -22.86
N SER A 256 3.21 -0.07 -22.90
CA SER A 256 1.79 -0.07 -23.24
C SER A 256 1.57 -0.56 -24.68
N ARG A 257 0.34 -0.97 -25.00
CA ARG A 257 0.02 -1.43 -26.37
C ARG A 257 0.29 -0.39 -27.44
N SER A 258 0.22 0.90 -27.10
CA SER A 258 0.57 2.01 -28.01
C SER A 258 2.06 2.08 -28.33
N VAL A 259 2.92 1.57 -27.45
CA VAL A 259 4.37 1.47 -27.69
C VAL A 259 4.66 0.24 -28.54
N SER A 260 4.17 -0.93 -28.12
CA SER A 260 4.33 -2.17 -28.88
C SER A 260 3.34 -3.22 -28.41
N VAL A 261 2.43 -3.64 -29.30
CA VAL A 261 1.49 -4.73 -29.03
C VAL A 261 2.22 -6.03 -28.70
N LEU A 262 3.22 -6.40 -29.51
CA LEU A 262 3.98 -7.64 -29.33
C LEU A 262 4.66 -7.72 -27.95
N TRP A 263 5.41 -6.68 -27.58
CA TRP A 263 6.13 -6.69 -26.31
C TRP A 263 5.19 -6.54 -25.11
N HIS A 264 4.09 -5.81 -25.25
CA HIS A 264 3.06 -5.74 -24.22
C HIS A 264 2.48 -7.13 -23.95
N ASP A 265 2.06 -7.84 -24.99
CA ASP A 265 1.46 -9.17 -24.87
C ASP A 265 2.44 -10.17 -24.25
N ILE A 266 3.72 -10.15 -24.64
CA ILE A 266 4.77 -10.99 -24.03
C ILE A 266 4.91 -10.70 -22.53
N VAL A 267 4.95 -9.43 -22.13
CA VAL A 267 5.10 -9.04 -20.72
C VAL A 267 3.86 -9.40 -19.91
N ALA A 268 2.66 -9.14 -20.43
CA ALA A 268 1.40 -9.46 -19.78
C ALA A 268 1.20 -10.98 -19.60
N GLN A 269 1.52 -11.78 -20.63
CA GLN A 269 1.50 -13.24 -20.54
C GLN A 269 2.55 -13.76 -19.54
N SER A 270 3.76 -13.18 -19.56
CA SER A 270 4.81 -13.53 -18.60
C SER A 270 4.38 -13.26 -17.16
N LEU A 271 3.65 -12.17 -16.91
CA LEU A 271 3.10 -11.87 -15.58
C LEU A 271 2.15 -12.97 -15.11
N VAL A 272 1.22 -13.42 -15.96
CA VAL A 272 0.29 -14.51 -15.62
C VAL A 272 1.04 -15.82 -15.35
N VAL A 273 2.04 -16.16 -16.17
CA VAL A 273 2.85 -17.37 -15.99
C VAL A 273 3.67 -17.32 -14.71
N VAL A 274 4.41 -16.24 -14.47
CA VAL A 274 5.23 -16.06 -13.26
C VAL A 274 4.36 -16.08 -12.01
N PHE A 275 3.19 -15.43 -12.05
CA PHE A 275 2.26 -15.46 -10.94
C PHE A 275 1.71 -16.88 -10.69
N GLY A 276 1.30 -17.59 -11.74
CA GLY A 276 0.87 -18.99 -11.62
C GLY A 276 1.95 -19.90 -11.04
N LEU A 277 3.20 -19.74 -11.47
CA LEU A 277 4.35 -20.45 -10.89
C LEU A 277 4.57 -20.07 -9.43
N THR A 278 4.41 -18.79 -9.06
CA THR A 278 4.51 -18.32 -7.68
C THR A 278 3.48 -19.01 -6.79
N LEU A 279 2.23 -19.12 -7.25
CA LEU A 279 1.16 -19.82 -6.53
C LEU A 279 1.45 -21.31 -6.34
N LEU A 280 2.09 -21.95 -7.32
CA LEU A 280 2.44 -23.38 -7.26
C LEU A 280 3.65 -23.65 -6.36
N VAL A 281 4.68 -22.81 -6.46
CA VAL A 281 5.97 -23.02 -5.78
C VAL A 281 5.91 -22.59 -4.32
N LEU A 282 5.19 -21.52 -3.99
CA LEU A 282 5.18 -20.94 -2.64
C LEU A 282 4.79 -21.96 -1.55
N PRO A 283 3.69 -22.76 -1.69
CA PRO A 283 3.32 -23.76 -0.69
C PRO A 283 4.33 -24.90 -0.52
N VAL A 284 5.06 -25.23 -1.60
CA VAL A 284 6.10 -26.28 -1.57
C VAL A 284 7.35 -25.78 -0.85
N LEU A 285 7.63 -24.49 -1.00
CA LEU A 285 8.81 -23.80 -0.51
C LEU A 285 8.70 -23.43 0.97
N LEU A 286 7.51 -23.03 1.42
CA LEU A 286 7.22 -22.65 2.79
C LEU A 286 6.25 -23.66 3.43
N ARG A 287 6.79 -24.81 3.84
CA ARG A 287 5.99 -25.98 4.26
C ARG A 287 5.34 -25.80 5.63
N ARG A 288 5.84 -24.87 6.45
CA ARG A 288 5.33 -24.58 7.80
C ARG A 288 4.29 -23.47 7.84
N LEU A 289 3.81 -23.00 6.69
CA LEU A 289 2.76 -21.97 6.65
C LEU A 289 1.45 -22.49 7.24
N PRO A 290 0.61 -21.60 7.80
CA PRO A 290 -0.74 -21.96 8.24
C PRO A 290 -1.51 -22.62 7.10
N GLY A 291 -2.21 -23.73 7.39
CA GLY A 291 -2.98 -24.47 6.38
C GLY A 291 -4.02 -23.63 5.65
N ALA A 292 -4.55 -22.59 6.30
CA ALA A 292 -5.44 -21.61 5.67
C ALA A 292 -4.77 -20.85 4.50
N LEU A 293 -3.50 -20.49 4.62
CA LEU A 293 -2.77 -19.80 3.55
C LEU A 293 -2.48 -20.73 2.36
N ILE A 294 -2.19 -22.01 2.64
CA ILE A 294 -2.02 -23.04 1.61
C ILE A 294 -3.34 -23.24 0.86
N GLY A 295 -4.45 -23.44 1.59
CA GLY A 295 -5.78 -23.60 0.99
C GLY A 295 -6.20 -22.40 0.16
N PHE A 296 -5.94 -21.19 0.66
CA PHE A 296 -6.23 -19.96 -0.08
C PHE A 296 -5.34 -19.80 -1.33
N THR A 297 -4.05 -20.15 -1.26
CA THR A 297 -3.14 -20.12 -2.42
C THR A 297 -3.55 -21.13 -3.48
N ALA A 298 -3.96 -22.35 -3.06
CA ALA A 298 -4.53 -23.35 -3.95
C ALA A 298 -5.84 -22.86 -4.60
N GLY A 299 -6.70 -22.20 -3.82
CA GLY A 299 -7.93 -21.57 -4.32
C GLY A 299 -7.65 -20.48 -5.36
N ALA A 300 -6.66 -19.61 -5.11
CA ALA A 300 -6.23 -18.59 -6.06
C ALA A 300 -5.67 -19.20 -7.35
N PHE A 301 -4.90 -20.29 -7.26
CA PHE A 301 -4.40 -21.01 -8.43
C PHE A 301 -5.52 -21.66 -9.23
N ALA A 302 -6.44 -22.35 -8.56
CA ALA A 302 -7.61 -22.94 -9.20
C ALA A 302 -8.47 -21.86 -9.89
N LEU A 303 -8.67 -20.71 -9.24
CA LEU A 303 -9.40 -19.59 -9.80
C LEU A 303 -8.68 -18.99 -11.02
N LEU A 304 -7.36 -18.86 -10.97
CA LEU A 304 -6.55 -18.41 -12.11
C LEU A 304 -6.69 -19.36 -13.31
N MET A 305 -6.57 -20.68 -13.07
CA MET A 305 -6.74 -21.70 -14.10
C MET A 305 -8.17 -21.72 -14.66
N MET A 306 -9.18 -21.54 -13.81
CA MET A 306 -10.56 -21.41 -14.24
C MET A 306 -10.75 -20.23 -15.19
N VAL A 307 -10.21 -19.06 -14.86
CA VAL A 307 -10.28 -17.86 -15.72
C VAL A 307 -9.53 -18.08 -17.04
N VAL A 308 -8.36 -18.74 -17.02
CA VAL A 308 -7.63 -19.13 -18.25
C VAL A 308 -8.44 -20.08 -19.12
N VAL A 309 -9.05 -21.13 -18.55
CA VAL A 309 -9.86 -22.11 -19.29
C VAL A 309 -11.12 -21.47 -19.86
N LEU A 310 -11.82 -20.64 -19.09
CA LEU A 310 -13.03 -19.95 -19.55
C LEU A 310 -12.73 -18.98 -20.71
N TYR A 311 -11.56 -18.36 -20.73
CA TYR A 311 -11.12 -17.50 -21.82
C TYR A 311 -10.61 -18.32 -23.02
N ALA A 312 -9.50 -19.04 -22.85
CA ALA A 312 -8.77 -19.67 -23.97
C ALA A 312 -9.32 -21.04 -24.40
N GLY A 313 -9.98 -21.76 -23.50
CA GLY A 313 -10.51 -23.11 -23.76
C GLY A 313 -11.97 -23.10 -24.21
N VAL A 314 -12.82 -22.31 -23.54
CA VAL A 314 -14.28 -22.28 -23.76
C VAL A 314 -14.73 -21.08 -24.60
N GLY A 315 -13.99 -19.96 -24.56
CA GLY A 315 -14.42 -18.72 -25.22
C GLY A 315 -15.60 -18.03 -24.55
N TYR A 316 -15.84 -18.29 -23.26
CA TYR A 316 -16.94 -17.70 -22.49
C TYR A 316 -16.62 -16.27 -22.02
N LEU A 317 -15.37 -16.04 -21.59
CA LEU A 317 -14.93 -14.71 -21.16
C LEU A 317 -14.40 -13.92 -22.35
N ASN A 318 -14.73 -12.63 -22.41
CA ASN A 318 -13.99 -11.70 -23.26
C ASN A 318 -12.59 -11.43 -22.67
N PHE A 319 -11.71 -10.82 -23.46
CA PHE A 319 -10.32 -10.66 -23.04
C PHE A 319 -10.18 -9.65 -21.87
N THR A 320 -11.07 -8.66 -21.78
CA THR A 320 -11.18 -7.76 -20.62
C THR A 320 -11.46 -8.51 -19.33
N ALA A 321 -12.48 -9.37 -19.31
CA ALA A 321 -12.86 -10.13 -18.13
C ALA A 321 -11.74 -11.08 -17.69
N PHE A 322 -10.99 -11.64 -18.65
CA PHE A 322 -9.79 -12.40 -18.37
C PHE A 322 -8.69 -11.56 -17.70
N GLU A 323 -8.30 -10.43 -18.30
CA GLU A 323 -7.23 -9.57 -17.78
C GLU A 323 -7.60 -8.97 -16.40
N MET A 324 -8.83 -8.48 -16.24
CA MET A 324 -9.33 -7.98 -14.96
C MET A 324 -9.40 -9.08 -13.90
N GLY A 325 -9.91 -10.26 -14.26
CA GLY A 325 -9.99 -11.41 -13.37
C GLY A 325 -8.62 -11.83 -12.87
N ALA A 326 -7.65 -11.99 -13.78
CA ALA A 326 -6.27 -12.29 -13.44
C ALA A 326 -5.65 -11.23 -12.52
N ALA A 327 -5.83 -9.94 -12.83
CA ALA A 327 -5.33 -8.84 -12.01
C ALA A 327 -5.93 -8.86 -10.59
N VAL A 328 -7.26 -9.02 -10.46
CA VAL A 328 -7.95 -9.09 -9.16
C VAL A 328 -7.44 -10.28 -8.33
N ILE A 329 -7.24 -11.45 -8.96
CA ILE A 329 -6.69 -12.63 -8.27
C ILE A 329 -5.30 -12.32 -7.72
N VAL A 330 -4.42 -11.71 -8.52
CA VAL A 330 -3.07 -11.28 -8.08
C VAL A 330 -3.16 -10.37 -6.86
N PHE A 331 -3.97 -9.30 -6.93
CA PHE A 331 -4.08 -8.35 -5.83
C PHE A 331 -4.65 -8.96 -4.55
N VAL A 332 -5.78 -9.66 -4.67
CA VAL A 332 -6.43 -10.30 -3.51
C VAL A 332 -5.48 -11.32 -2.88
N TRP A 333 -4.74 -12.06 -3.70
CA TRP A 333 -3.78 -13.02 -3.18
C TRP A 333 -2.60 -12.36 -2.47
N LEU A 334 -2.02 -11.30 -3.04
CA LEU A 334 -0.93 -10.54 -2.42
C LEU A 334 -1.37 -9.93 -1.08
N LEU A 335 -2.57 -9.33 -1.01
CA LEU A 335 -3.13 -8.79 0.22
C LEU A 335 -3.19 -9.82 1.35
N LEU A 336 -3.66 -11.03 1.03
CA LEU A 336 -3.82 -12.10 2.00
C LEU A 336 -2.49 -12.74 2.39
N LEU A 337 -1.55 -12.87 1.44
CA LEU A 337 -0.17 -13.29 1.74
C LEU A 337 0.47 -12.35 2.76
N ILE A 338 0.40 -11.04 2.52
CA ILE A 338 0.97 -10.02 3.43
C ILE A 338 0.34 -10.11 4.82
N ARG A 339 -0.99 -10.20 4.88
CA ARG A 339 -1.70 -10.33 6.16
C ARG A 339 -1.28 -11.57 6.92
N ALA A 340 -1.13 -12.70 6.24
CA ALA A 340 -0.73 -13.96 6.86
C ALA A 340 0.73 -13.94 7.33
N VAL A 341 1.65 -13.40 6.52
CA VAL A 341 3.08 -13.29 6.88
C VAL A 341 3.27 -12.32 8.05
N SER A 342 2.67 -11.13 8.01
CA SER A 342 2.80 -10.18 9.12
C SER A 342 2.15 -10.71 10.40
N ALA A 343 1.01 -11.41 10.32
CA ALA A 343 0.41 -12.07 11.49
C ALA A 343 1.31 -13.18 12.07
N ALA A 344 2.03 -13.92 11.22
CA ALA A 344 2.98 -14.93 11.66
C ALA A 344 4.24 -14.30 12.31
N ALA A 345 4.67 -13.13 11.85
CA ALA A 345 5.82 -12.40 12.38
C ALA A 345 5.51 -11.64 13.70
N GLU A 346 4.29 -11.10 13.86
CA GLU A 346 3.83 -10.39 15.07
C GLU A 346 3.88 -11.28 16.33
N GLY A 347 3.80 -12.60 16.19
CA GLY A 347 3.89 -13.56 17.30
C GLY A 347 5.30 -13.82 17.83
N LEU A 348 6.34 -13.23 17.23
CA LEU A 348 7.74 -13.49 17.56
C LEU A 348 8.33 -12.33 18.39
N PRO A 349 9.26 -12.57 19.34
CA PRO A 349 9.96 -11.51 20.06
C PRO A 349 10.69 -10.56 19.10
N GLU A 350 10.67 -9.25 19.37
CA GLU A 350 11.49 -8.27 18.64
C GLU A 350 12.98 -8.58 18.87
N ASP A 351 13.78 -8.61 17.80
CA ASP A 351 15.23 -8.77 17.86
C ASP A 351 15.82 -7.64 18.74
N GLY A 352 16.04 -7.93 20.03
CA GLY A 352 16.54 -6.99 21.04
C GLY A 352 15.84 -7.01 22.41
N ALA A 353 14.64 -7.57 22.54
CA ALA A 353 13.94 -7.61 23.83
C ALA A 353 14.41 -8.76 24.76
N GLY A 354 15.04 -9.79 24.21
CA GLY A 354 15.51 -10.97 24.96
C GLY A 354 16.82 -10.80 25.74
N ALA A 355 17.52 -9.67 25.58
CA ALA A 355 18.80 -9.43 26.25
C ALA A 355 18.69 -8.64 27.57
N ALA A 356 17.50 -8.15 27.93
CA ALA A 356 17.29 -7.29 29.11
C ALA A 356 16.49 -7.97 30.26
N GLY A 357 16.28 -9.28 30.19
CA GLY A 357 15.72 -10.07 31.30
C GLY A 357 16.82 -10.86 31.98
N SER A 358 17.61 -10.24 32.85
CA SER A 358 18.52 -10.98 33.73
C SER A 358 17.70 -11.89 34.66
N PRO A 359 18.07 -13.17 34.85
CA PRO A 359 17.45 -14.02 35.86
C PRO A 359 17.66 -13.37 37.23
N GLN A 360 16.57 -13.07 37.92
CA GLN A 360 16.62 -12.67 39.32
C GLN A 360 16.99 -13.93 40.12
N GLU A 361 18.29 -14.15 40.34
CA GLU A 361 18.78 -15.15 41.29
C GLU A 361 18.25 -14.79 42.69
N GLY A 362 17.30 -15.59 43.17
CA GLY A 362 16.88 -15.55 44.57
C GLY A 362 18.03 -16.01 45.48
N PRO A 363 18.11 -15.55 46.74
CA PRO A 363 19.23 -15.89 47.62
C PRO A 363 19.25 -17.39 47.91
N ALA A 364 20.40 -18.02 47.65
CA ALA A 364 20.67 -19.42 47.95
C ALA A 364 20.58 -19.69 49.46
N VAL A 365 19.70 -20.62 49.85
CA VAL A 365 19.69 -21.23 51.19
C VAL A 365 20.81 -22.27 51.22
N MET A 366 21.83 -22.03 52.04
CA MET A 366 22.92 -22.97 52.29
C MET A 366 22.43 -24.13 53.18
N PRO A 367 22.69 -25.41 52.83
CA PRO A 367 22.46 -26.51 53.74
C PRO A 367 23.59 -26.58 54.79
N GLY A 368 23.18 -26.78 56.05
CA GLY A 368 24.08 -26.86 57.20
C GLY A 368 25.02 -28.06 57.16
N HIS A 369 26.21 -27.84 57.72
CA HIS A 369 27.21 -28.87 58.02
C HIS A 369 26.60 -29.90 58.99
N GLU A 370 26.55 -31.17 58.57
CA GLU A 370 26.40 -32.31 59.48
C GLU A 370 27.79 -32.63 60.04
N ASP A 371 27.95 -32.43 61.35
CA ASP A 371 29.10 -32.94 62.11
C ASP A 371 28.88 -34.43 62.41
N GLU A 372 29.91 -35.23 62.13
CA GLU A 372 30.03 -36.63 62.53
C GLU A 372 30.02 -36.77 64.06
N GLU A 373 29.24 -37.72 64.58
CA GLU A 373 29.54 -38.36 65.86
C GLU A 373 29.35 -39.88 65.75
N PRO A 374 30.32 -40.71 66.20
CA PRO A 374 30.23 -42.15 66.09
C PRO A 374 29.70 -42.79 67.38
N GLY A 375 28.72 -43.70 67.22
CA GLY A 375 28.76 -44.97 67.94
C GLY A 375 27.64 -45.31 68.94
N ILE A 376 27.48 -46.62 69.04
CA ILE A 376 27.04 -47.44 70.19
C ILE A 376 25.54 -47.80 70.27
N SER A 377 25.30 -49.07 69.90
CA SER A 377 24.51 -50.10 70.62
C SER A 377 23.17 -49.70 71.26
N SER A 378 22.06 -50.26 70.76
CA SER A 378 21.42 -51.49 71.27
C SER A 378 20.07 -51.74 70.62
#